data_AF-A0A2H4V2J0-F1
#
_entry.id   AF-A0A2H4V2J0-F1
#
_cell.length_a   1.000
_cell.length_b   1.000
_cell.length_c   1.000
_cell.angle_alpha   90.00
_cell.angle_beta   90.00
_cell.angle_gamma   90.00
#
_symmetry.space_group_name_H-M   'P 1'
#
loop_
_entity.id
_entity.type
_entity.pdbx_description
1 polymer ?
#
loop_
_entity_poly.entity_id
_entity_poly.type
_entity_poly.pdbx_seq_one_letter_code
_entity_poly.pdbx_strand_id
1 'polypeptide(L)'
;VILVPTAGGAVSVVYNVPGVNNLRLSRATLPAIFSGQITNWNDAKIRADNPGVNLPNQPIRFAVRADSSGTTFIFTNHLSSISPYFKGRVGANT
;
A
#
# COMPACT_ATOMS: atom_id res chain seq x y z
N VAL A 1 8.89 28.59 17.66
CA VAL A 1 8.72 27.16 18.01
C VAL A 1 9.77 26.36 17.26
N ILE A 2 10.52 25.49 17.94
CA ILE A 2 11.52 24.58 17.32
C ILE A 2 10.91 23.18 17.32
N LEU A 3 10.95 22.50 16.18
CA LEU A 3 10.54 21.09 16.06
C LEU A 3 11.80 20.22 16.08
N VAL A 4 11.84 19.21 16.97
CA VAL A 4 12.99 18.32 17.15
C VAL A 4 12.54 16.87 16.97
N PRO A 5 13.19 16.06 16.12
CA PRO A 5 12.87 14.65 15.96
C PRO A 5 13.21 13.85 17.23
N THR A 6 12.33 12.94 17.62
CA THR A 6 12.49 12.14 18.85
C THR A 6 12.83 10.68 18.57
N ALA A 7 12.28 10.09 17.50
CA ALA A 7 12.50 8.70 17.12
C ALA A 7 12.34 8.49 15.61
N GLY A 8 12.89 7.37 15.12
CA GLY A 8 12.67 6.87 13.77
C GLY A 8 11.92 5.54 13.79
N GLY A 9 11.04 5.33 12.82
CA GLY A 9 10.25 4.11 12.68
C GLY A 9 9.89 3.82 11.22
N ALA A 10 9.44 2.60 10.95
CA ALA A 10 8.99 2.17 9.63
C ALA A 10 7.47 2.02 9.59
N VAL A 11 6.90 2.26 8.41
CA VAL A 11 5.47 2.01 8.12
C VAL A 11 5.39 0.80 7.20
N SER A 12 4.63 -0.20 7.60
CA SER A 12 4.41 -1.44 6.85
C SER A 12 2.92 -1.63 6.55
N VAL A 13 2.63 -2.32 5.45
CA VAL A 13 1.26 -2.73 5.12
C VAL A 13 1.00 -4.12 5.71
N VAL A 14 -0.11 -4.23 6.43
CA VAL A 14 -0.62 -5.51 6.93
C VAL A 14 -1.74 -6.01 6.01
N TYR A 15 -1.91 -7.32 5.93
CA TYR A 15 -2.90 -7.94 5.06
C TYR A 15 -3.57 -9.13 5.75
N ASN A 16 -4.77 -9.48 5.28
CA ASN A 16 -5.49 -10.68 5.67
C ASN A 16 -5.95 -11.40 4.39
N VAL A 17 -5.17 -12.41 3.99
CA VAL A 17 -5.43 -13.22 2.81
C VAL A 17 -5.26 -14.70 3.21
N PRO A 18 -6.36 -15.47 3.33
CA PRO A 18 -6.29 -16.86 3.78
C PRO A 18 -5.34 -17.69 2.91
N GLY A 19 -4.47 -18.47 3.56
CA GLY A 19 -3.50 -19.33 2.88
C GLY A 19 -2.25 -18.63 2.34
N VAL A 20 -2.10 -17.32 2.55
CA VAL A 20 -0.94 -16.54 2.11
C VAL A 20 -0.16 -16.03 3.33
N ASN A 21 1.06 -16.52 3.52
CA ASN A 21 1.90 -16.17 4.67
C ASN A 21 3.05 -15.20 4.32
N ASN A 22 3.40 -15.07 3.04
CA ASN A 22 4.54 -14.27 2.60
C ASN A 22 4.21 -13.49 1.32
N LEU A 23 3.23 -12.58 1.42
CA LEU A 23 2.85 -11.70 0.32
C LEU A 23 3.95 -10.66 0.08
N ARG A 24 4.40 -10.59 -1.17
CA ARG A 24 5.34 -9.58 -1.69
C ARG A 24 4.58 -8.62 -2.59
N LEU A 25 4.84 -7.33 -2.44
CA LEU A 25 4.28 -6.29 -3.29
C LEU A 25 5.42 -5.45 -3.82
N SER A 26 5.56 -5.37 -5.14
CA SER A 26 6.57 -4.55 -5.76
C SER A 26 6.24 -3.06 -5.64
N ARG A 27 7.25 -2.23 -5.92
CA ARG A 27 7.14 -0.76 -5.97
C ARG A 27 6.05 -0.28 -6.94
N ALA A 28 5.71 -1.07 -7.96
CA ALA A 28 4.66 -0.74 -8.92
C ALA A 28 3.28 -1.25 -8.47
N THR A 29 3.22 -2.44 -7.87
CA THR A 29 1.96 -3.07 -7.45
C THR A 29 1.34 -2.35 -6.26
N LEU A 30 2.14 -1.96 -5.27
CA LEU A 30 1.63 -1.32 -4.06
C LEU A 30 0.81 -0.03 -4.35
N PRO A 31 1.31 0.98 -5.07
CA PRO A 31 0.50 2.16 -5.39
C PRO A 31 -0.68 1.84 -6.33
N ALA A 32 -0.58 0.80 -7.16
CA ALA A 32 -1.69 0.37 -8.01
C ALA A 32 -2.86 -0.22 -7.18
N ILE A 33 -2.57 -0.94 -6.10
CA ILE A 33 -3.58 -1.37 -5.12
C ILE A 33 -4.22 -0.14 -4.49
N PHE A 34 -3.43 0.73 -3.84
CA PHE A 34 -3.97 1.86 -3.07
C PHE A 34 -4.58 3.00 -3.91
N SER A 35 -4.41 2.99 -5.24
CA SER A 35 -5.11 3.89 -6.16
C SER A 35 -6.35 3.25 -6.80
N GLY A 36 -6.65 1.99 -6.46
CA GLY A 36 -7.81 1.25 -6.97
C GLY A 36 -7.65 0.67 -8.38
N GLN A 37 -6.44 0.69 -8.95
CA GLN A 37 -6.18 0.02 -10.24
C GLN A 37 -6.14 -1.51 -10.09
N ILE A 38 -5.71 -1.99 -8.92
CA ILE A 38 -5.76 -3.40 -8.55
C ILE A 38 -6.78 -3.57 -7.44
N THR A 39 -7.81 -4.36 -7.71
CA THR A 39 -8.97 -4.52 -6.82
C THR A 39 -9.19 -5.97 -6.36
N ASN A 40 -8.37 -6.92 -6.79
CA ASN A 40 -8.50 -8.33 -6.47
C ASN A 40 -7.12 -8.95 -6.17
N TRP A 41 -7.06 -9.89 -5.22
CA TRP A 41 -5.82 -10.52 -4.77
C TRP A 41 -5.15 -11.40 -5.83
N ASN A 42 -5.92 -11.98 -6.76
CA ASN A 42 -5.36 -12.81 -7.84
C ASN A 42 -4.92 -12.01 -9.08
N ASP A 43 -4.84 -10.68 -9.00
CA ASP A 43 -4.41 -9.81 -10.09
C ASP A 43 -3.05 -10.24 -10.66
N ALA A 44 -2.88 -10.08 -11.97
CA ALA A 44 -1.68 -10.54 -12.67
C ALA A 44 -0.38 -9.92 -12.12
N LYS A 45 -0.40 -8.66 -11.66
CA LYS A 45 0.77 -8.02 -11.06
C LYS A 45 1.09 -8.59 -9.68
N ILE A 46 0.08 -8.89 -8.86
CA ILE A 46 0.29 -9.53 -7.57
C ILE A 46 0.81 -10.97 -7.78
N ARG A 47 0.27 -11.72 -8.74
CA ARG A 47 0.79 -13.05 -9.11
C ARG A 47 2.24 -12.99 -9.57
N ALA A 48 2.59 -12.01 -10.41
CA ALA A 48 3.97 -11.83 -10.88
C ALA A 48 4.94 -11.53 -9.74
N ASP A 49 4.51 -10.76 -8.74
CA ASP A 49 5.30 -10.48 -7.54
C ASP A 49 5.45 -11.71 -6.60
N ASN A 50 4.59 -12.72 -6.75
CA ASN A 50 4.46 -13.87 -5.85
C ASN A 50 4.45 -15.23 -6.60
N PRO A 51 5.55 -15.59 -7.29
CA PRO A 51 5.60 -16.86 -8.02
C PRO A 51 5.44 -18.05 -7.08
N GLY A 52 4.57 -18.99 -7.45
CA GLY A 52 4.28 -20.21 -6.67
C GLY A 52 3.33 -20.01 -5.49
N VAL A 53 2.78 -18.81 -5.28
CA VAL A 53 1.77 -18.55 -4.25
C VAL A 53 0.37 -18.68 -4.84
N ASN A 54 -0.48 -19.48 -4.19
CA ASN A 54 -1.89 -19.60 -4.56
C ASN A 54 -2.68 -18.39 -4.05
N LEU A 55 -2.88 -17.40 -4.92
CA LEU A 55 -3.64 -16.19 -4.58
C LEU A 55 -5.14 -16.40 -4.82
N PRO A 56 -6.01 -16.12 -3.83
CA PRO A 56 -7.44 -16.32 -3.96
C PRO A 56 -8.07 -15.29 -4.90
N ASN A 57 -9.15 -15.67 -5.59
CA ASN A 57 -10.02 -14.74 -6.30
C ASN A 57 -10.92 -14.00 -5.30
N GLN A 58 -10.35 -13.02 -4.61
CA GLN A 58 -11.02 -12.28 -3.55
C GLN A 58 -10.80 -10.77 -3.74
N PRO A 59 -11.86 -9.95 -3.66
CA PRO A 59 -11.72 -8.50 -3.69
C PRO A 59 -10.85 -7.97 -2.55
N ILE A 60 -10.00 -6.99 -2.85
CA ILE A 60 -9.21 -6.26 -1.86
C ILE A 60 -10.15 -5.30 -1.14
N ARG A 61 -10.12 -5.34 0.19
CA ARG A 61 -10.83 -4.38 1.05
C ARG A 61 -9.81 -3.56 1.83
N PHE A 62 -9.98 -2.24 1.79
CA PHE A 62 -9.08 -1.31 2.46
C PHE A 62 -9.52 -1.06 3.90
N ALA A 63 -8.55 -1.03 4.79
CA ALA A 63 -8.66 -0.39 6.09
C ALA A 63 -7.66 0.77 6.12
N VAL A 64 -8.17 1.98 6.32
CA VAL A 64 -7.36 3.21 6.36
C VAL A 64 -7.70 4.00 7.61
N ARG A 65 -6.84 4.95 7.96
CA ARG A 65 -7.11 5.91 9.04
C ARG A 65 -8.20 6.87 8.58
N ALA A 66 -9.18 7.11 9.44
CA ALA A 66 -10.26 8.06 9.19
C ALA A 66 -9.91 9.48 9.70
N ASP A 67 -9.02 9.56 10.68
CA ASP A 67 -8.54 10.77 11.32
C ASP A 67 -7.21 11.26 10.70
N SER A 68 -6.93 12.54 10.88
CA SER A 68 -5.67 13.14 10.44
C SER A 68 -4.47 12.45 11.11
N SER A 69 -3.53 11.98 10.30
CA SER A 69 -2.55 11.00 10.70
C SER A 69 -1.21 11.22 9.99
N GLY A 70 -0.16 11.42 10.79
CA GLY A 70 1.22 11.48 10.28
C GLY A 70 1.63 10.19 9.55
N THR A 71 1.11 9.02 9.96
CA THR A 71 1.34 7.75 9.26
C THR A 71 0.70 7.74 7.88
N THR A 72 -0.49 8.33 7.74
CA THR A 72 -1.17 8.50 6.45
C THR A 72 -0.34 9.42 5.55
N PHE A 73 0.19 10.50 6.10
CA PHE A 73 1.09 11.40 5.37
C PHE A 73 2.35 10.67 4.89
N ILE A 74 3.07 9.98 5.79
CA ILE A 74 4.28 9.22 5.41
C ILE A 74 3.96 8.22 4.29
N PHE A 75 2.88 7.47 4.43
CA PHE A 75 2.50 6.43 3.48
C PHE A 75 2.10 7.00 2.11
N THR A 76 1.17 7.95 2.08
CA THR A 76 0.67 8.54 0.83
C THR A 76 1.72 9.40 0.14
N ASN A 77 2.60 10.07 0.90
CA ASN A 77 3.75 10.79 0.36
C ASN A 77 4.75 9.82 -0.30
N HIS A 78 5.05 8.69 0.35
CA HIS A 78 5.87 7.65 -0.26
C HIS A 78 5.26 7.15 -1.58
N LEU A 79 3.98 6.73 -1.58
CA LEU A 79 3.31 6.25 -2.79
C LEU A 79 3.29 7.30 -3.90
N SER A 80 3.08 8.58 -3.57
CA SER A 80 3.12 9.70 -4.52
C SER A 80 4.51 9.92 -5.13
N SER A 81 5.59 9.64 -4.38
CA SER A 81 6.96 9.77 -4.89
C SER A 81 7.36 8.66 -5.86
N ILE A 82 6.69 7.51 -5.80
CA ILE A 82 7.04 6.32 -6.60
C ILE A 82 6.05 6.03 -7.72
N SER A 83 4.89 6.70 -7.75
CA SER A 83 3.86 6.52 -8.77
C SER A 83 3.25 7.86 -9.17
N PRO A 84 3.53 8.34 -10.41
CA PRO A 84 2.89 9.53 -10.96
C PRO A 84 1.36 9.40 -11.01
N TYR A 85 0.85 8.20 -11.29
CA TYR A 85 -0.59 7.94 -11.29
C TYR A 85 -1.20 8.12 -9.89
N PHE A 86 -0.58 7.51 -8.86
CA PHE A 86 -1.04 7.69 -7.48
C PHE A 86 -0.99 9.16 -7.06
N LYS A 87 0.09 9.86 -7.40
CA LYS A 87 0.25 11.29 -7.13
C LYS A 87 -0.87 12.13 -7.75
N GLY A 88 -1.21 11.88 -9.02
CA GLY A 88 -2.27 12.62 -9.71
C GLY A 88 -3.69 12.24 -9.28
N ARG A 89 -3.91 11.00 -8.83
CA ARG A 89 -5.25 10.49 -8.49
C ARG A 89 -5.64 10.64 -7.03
N VAL A 90 -4.68 10.44 -6.12
CA VAL A 90 -4.87 10.41 -4.65
C VAL A 90 -4.00 11.47 -3.98
N GLY A 91 -2.71 11.51 -4.30
CA GLY A 91 -1.76 12.47 -3.74
C GLY A 91 -1.35 12.19 -2.29
N ALA A 92 -0.49 13.07 -1.74
CA ALA A 92 -0.07 13.02 -0.35
C ALA A 92 -1.10 13.74 0.53
N ASN A 93 -1.59 13.07 1.58
CA ASN A 93 -2.61 13.60 2.49
C ASN A 93 -2.34 13.15 3.95
N THR A 94 -2.86 13.90 4.91
CA THR A 94 -2.81 13.58 6.35
C THR A 94 -4.09 12.93 6.82
#